data_AF-A0A932DHV1-F1
#
_entry.id   AF-A0A932DHV1-F1
#
_cell.length_a   1.000
_cell.length_b   1.000
_cell.length_c   1.000
_cell.angle_alpha   90.00
_cell.angle_beta   90.00
_cell.angle_gamma   90.00
#
_symmetry.space_group_name_H-M   'P 1'
#
loop_
_entity.id
_entity.type
_entity.pdbx_description
1 polymer ?
#
loop_
_entity_poly.entity_id
_entity_poly.type
_entity_poly.pdbx_seq_one_letter_code
_entity_poly.pdbx_strand_id
1 'polypeptide(L)'
;MVLLSVLFLSVVIGLLQGGRLSALGLHPWRHRFLPFVALALQVVAFLPDESASRVAQIFAASLHISSYVLLLAFVWANGTTPWVWLIGAGLAANGIAIVANGGFMPVAPFALAPSAPVRTLGVYNNSVLMTPGTRLWFLGDVVHLPHWFPVGALALQAFSIGDALIGIGVFLVVQGVMRQPGPNLETQG
;
A
#
# COMPACT_ATOMS: atom_id res chain seq x y z
N MET A 1 0.79 -4.32 -6.58
CA MET A 1 0.50 -5.78 -6.50
C MET A 1 1.14 -6.43 -5.28
N VAL A 2 2.32 -5.97 -4.80
CA VAL A 2 3.00 -6.47 -3.59
C VAL A 2 2.14 -6.49 -2.33
N LEU A 3 1.48 -5.38 -1.98
CA LEU A 3 0.68 -5.28 -0.73
C LEU A 3 -0.51 -6.24 -0.70
N LEU A 4 -1.15 -6.52 -1.85
CA LEU A 4 -2.23 -7.50 -1.93
C LEU A 4 -1.70 -8.92 -1.68
N SER A 5 -0.51 -9.25 -2.19
CA SER A 5 0.13 -10.53 -1.90
C SER A 5 0.51 -10.66 -0.43
N VAL A 6 1.00 -9.59 0.21
CA VAL A 6 1.28 -9.57 1.66
C VAL A 6 0.00 -9.76 2.46
N LEU A 7 -1.08 -9.07 2.10
CA LEU A 7 -2.39 -9.26 2.72
C LEU A 7 -2.86 -10.71 2.57
N PHE A 8 -2.81 -11.26 1.36
CA PHE A 8 -3.20 -12.65 1.11
C PHE A 8 -2.36 -13.63 1.96
N LEU A 9 -1.03 -13.48 1.93
CA LEU A 9 -0.12 -14.32 2.72
C LEU A 9 -0.39 -14.20 4.21
N SER A 10 -0.65 -12.98 4.71
CA SER A 10 -0.98 -12.74 6.12
C SER A 10 -2.27 -13.46 6.52
N VAL A 11 -3.29 -13.48 5.66
CA VAL A 11 -4.54 -14.20 5.93
C VAL A 11 -4.30 -15.71 5.93
N VAL A 12 -3.60 -16.24 4.92
CA VAL A 12 -3.28 -17.68 4.82
C VAL A 12 -2.51 -18.14 6.06
N ILE A 13 -1.45 -17.43 6.42
CA ILE A 13 -0.64 -17.73 7.60
C ILE A 13 -1.46 -17.61 8.88
N GLY A 14 -2.38 -16.65 8.97
CA GLY A 14 -3.29 -16.48 10.10
C GLY A 14 -4.25 -17.66 10.26
N LEU A 15 -4.82 -18.13 9.14
CA LEU A 15 -5.69 -19.32 9.12
C LEU A 15 -4.93 -20.59 9.51
N LEU A 16 -3.71 -20.79 8.97
CA LEU A 16 -2.86 -21.95 9.30
C LEU A 16 -2.46 -21.98 10.79
N GLN A 17 -2.36 -20.82 11.43
CA GLN A 17 -2.10 -20.70 12.87
C GLN A 17 -3.39 -20.78 13.74
N GLY A 18 -4.53 -21.17 13.16
CA GLY A 18 -5.81 -21.34 13.88
C GLY A 18 -6.59 -20.04 14.09
N GLY A 19 -6.20 -18.94 13.43
CA GLY A 19 -6.93 -17.68 13.46
C GLY A 19 -8.24 -17.73 12.67
N ARG A 20 -9.14 -16.77 12.91
CA ARG A 20 -10.46 -16.73 12.28
C ARG A 20 -10.61 -15.48 11.40
N LEU A 21 -11.00 -15.67 10.14
CA LEU A 21 -11.26 -14.55 9.22
C LEU A 21 -12.40 -13.65 9.73
N SER A 22 -13.41 -14.24 10.38
CA SER A 22 -14.52 -13.50 10.98
C SER A 22 -14.06 -12.51 12.06
N ALA A 23 -12.93 -12.76 12.72
CA ALA A 23 -12.38 -11.84 13.72
C ALA A 23 -12.00 -10.48 13.11
N LEU A 24 -11.52 -10.45 11.85
CA LEU A 24 -11.24 -9.19 11.14
C LEU A 24 -12.50 -8.36 10.94
N GLY A 25 -13.64 -9.01 10.68
CA GLY A 25 -14.93 -8.35 10.50
C GLY A 25 -15.62 -7.94 11.81
N LEU A 26 -15.37 -8.68 12.90
CA LEU A 26 -15.91 -8.42 14.23
C LEU A 26 -15.10 -7.38 15.01
N HIS A 27 -13.83 -7.18 14.66
CA HIS A 27 -13.00 -6.15 15.27
C HIS A 27 -13.67 -4.77 15.07
N PRO A 28 -13.73 -3.93 16.12
CA PRO A 28 -14.50 -2.67 16.12
C PRO A 28 -13.79 -1.55 15.34
N TRP A 29 -13.58 -1.77 14.03
CA TRP A 29 -12.96 -0.81 13.13
C TRP A 29 -13.82 0.44 12.97
N ARG A 30 -13.24 1.59 13.32
CA ARG A 30 -13.86 2.89 13.04
C ARG A 30 -13.75 3.19 11.54
N HIS A 31 -14.84 3.66 10.95
CA HIS A 31 -14.91 4.01 9.52
C HIS A 31 -14.44 2.90 8.57
N ARG A 32 -14.84 1.64 8.82
CA ARG A 32 -14.45 0.44 8.06
C ARG A 32 -14.63 0.51 6.53
N PHE A 33 -15.43 1.46 6.03
CA PHE A 33 -15.64 1.67 4.59
C PHE A 33 -14.49 2.45 3.91
N LEU A 34 -13.70 3.24 4.65
CA LEU A 34 -12.67 4.12 4.08
C LEU A 34 -11.63 3.39 3.23
N PRO A 35 -11.07 2.23 3.64
CA PRO A 35 -10.13 1.49 2.80
C PRO A 35 -10.75 1.00 1.48
N PHE A 36 -12.03 0.63 1.49
CA PHE A 36 -12.74 0.21 0.27
C PHE A 36 -12.99 1.38 -0.68
N VAL A 37 -13.36 2.55 -0.13
CA VAL A 37 -13.49 3.77 -0.93
C VAL A 37 -12.13 4.18 -1.51
N ALA A 38 -11.06 4.16 -0.70
CA ALA A 38 -9.71 4.45 -1.17
C ALA A 38 -9.27 3.51 -2.30
N LEU A 39 -9.55 2.21 -2.17
CA LEU A 39 -9.29 1.23 -3.22
C LEU A 39 -10.08 1.53 -4.49
N ALA A 40 -11.37 1.89 -4.38
CA ALA A 40 -12.17 2.27 -5.53
C ALA A 40 -11.60 3.51 -6.25
N LEU A 41 -11.18 4.53 -5.49
CA LEU A 41 -10.52 5.71 -6.07
C LEU A 41 -9.21 5.35 -6.76
N GLN A 42 -8.41 4.45 -6.19
CA GLN A 42 -7.20 3.95 -6.85
C GLN A 42 -7.52 3.24 -8.16
N VAL A 43 -8.48 2.31 -8.17
CA VAL A 43 -8.88 1.61 -9.40
C VAL A 43 -9.26 2.60 -10.50
N VAL A 44 -10.03 3.64 -10.17
CA VAL A 44 -10.41 4.69 -11.13
C VAL A 44 -9.19 5.53 -11.55
N ALA A 45 -8.27 5.84 -10.63
CA ALA A 45 -7.05 6.58 -10.92
C ALA A 45 -6.10 5.85 -11.89
N PHE A 46 -6.20 4.52 -11.98
CA PHE A 46 -5.42 3.68 -12.91
C PHE A 46 -6.06 3.51 -14.30
N LEU A 47 -7.25 4.06 -14.54
CA LEU A 47 -7.92 3.93 -15.84
C LEU A 47 -7.29 4.78 -16.96
N PRO A 48 -6.87 6.04 -16.72
CA PRO A 48 -6.25 6.83 -17.78
C PRO A 48 -4.88 6.27 -18.15
N ASP A 49 -4.64 6.11 -19.46
CA ASP A 49 -3.34 5.73 -19.99
C ASP A 49 -2.53 6.97 -20.42
N GLU A 50 -1.37 6.74 -21.03
CA GLU A 50 -0.44 7.79 -21.47
C GLU A 50 -0.98 8.65 -22.61
N SER A 51 -1.99 8.15 -23.34
CA SER A 51 -2.68 8.92 -24.38
C SER A 51 -3.73 9.87 -23.80
N ALA A 52 -4.03 9.75 -22.49
CA ALA A 52 -5.03 10.56 -21.84
C ALA A 52 -4.63 12.03 -21.77
N SER A 53 -5.63 12.90 -21.92
CA SER A 53 -5.46 14.34 -21.83
C SER A 53 -4.81 14.76 -20.50
N ARG A 54 -4.13 15.91 -20.49
CA ARG A 54 -3.56 16.51 -19.27
C ARG A 54 -4.58 16.67 -18.14
N VAL A 55 -5.84 16.96 -18.48
CA VAL A 55 -6.95 17.06 -17.51
C VAL A 55 -7.22 15.70 -16.85
N ALA A 56 -7.24 14.62 -17.64
CA ALA A 56 -7.43 13.27 -17.12
C ALA A 56 -6.27 12.83 -16.22
N GLN A 57 -5.02 13.19 -16.55
CA GLN A 57 -3.85 12.90 -15.73
C GLN A 57 -3.90 13.65 -14.38
N ILE A 58 -4.28 14.93 -14.38
CA ILE A 58 -4.47 15.71 -13.14
C ILE A 58 -5.58 15.11 -12.28
N PHE A 59 -6.67 14.68 -12.92
CA PHE A 59 -7.77 14.03 -12.24
C PHE A 59 -7.34 12.70 -11.59
N ALA A 60 -6.62 11.84 -12.31
CA ALA A 60 -6.05 10.61 -11.77
C ALA A 60 -5.12 10.87 -10.57
N ALA A 61 -4.21 11.84 -10.69
CA ALA A 61 -3.34 12.23 -9.58
C ALA A 61 -4.14 12.70 -8.35
N SER A 62 -5.22 13.48 -8.57
CA SER A 62 -6.10 13.95 -7.51
C SER A 62 -6.83 12.81 -6.80
N LEU A 63 -7.32 11.81 -7.56
CA LEU A 63 -7.91 10.60 -7.01
C LEU A 63 -6.89 9.77 -6.21
N HIS A 64 -5.67 9.65 -6.71
CA HIS A 64 -4.59 8.95 -6.03
C HIS A 64 -4.25 9.61 -4.68
N ILE A 65 -4.08 10.93 -4.65
CA ILE A 65 -3.87 11.68 -3.41
C ILE A 65 -5.06 11.53 -2.46
N SER A 66 -6.28 11.63 -2.98
CA SER A 66 -7.50 11.45 -2.18
C SER A 66 -7.56 10.07 -1.53
N SER A 67 -7.12 9.01 -2.23
CA SER A 67 -7.04 7.66 -1.67
C SER A 67 -6.09 7.58 -0.46
N TYR A 68 -4.94 8.26 -0.52
CA TYR A 68 -4.00 8.34 0.59
C TYR A 68 -4.60 9.06 1.80
N VAL A 69 -5.32 10.17 1.56
CA VAL A 69 -6.01 10.92 2.62
C VAL A 69 -7.05 10.04 3.33
N LEU A 70 -7.85 9.28 2.59
CA LEU A 70 -8.83 8.36 3.18
C LEU A 70 -8.17 7.25 4.00
N LEU A 71 -7.06 6.68 3.53
CA LEU A 71 -6.32 5.67 4.28
C LEU A 71 -5.68 6.24 5.54
N LEU A 72 -5.10 7.44 5.49
CA LEU A 72 -4.58 8.14 6.66
C LEU A 72 -5.67 8.47 7.67
N ALA A 73 -6.86 8.88 7.21
CA ALA A 73 -8.02 9.10 8.07
C ALA A 73 -8.47 7.80 8.76
N PHE A 74 -8.46 6.67 8.04
CA PHE A 74 -8.74 5.36 8.63
C PHE A 74 -7.71 4.98 9.69
N VAL A 75 -6.41 5.12 9.39
CA VAL A 75 -5.31 4.85 10.32
C VAL A 75 -5.44 5.72 11.56
N TRP A 76 -5.70 7.02 11.39
CA TRP A 76 -5.87 7.96 12.48
C TRP A 76 -7.03 7.56 13.40
N ALA A 77 -8.18 7.21 12.82
CA ALA A 77 -9.34 6.75 13.57
C ALA A 77 -9.11 5.43 14.32
N ASN A 78 -8.14 4.63 13.92
CA ASN A 78 -7.84 3.31 14.48
C ASN A 78 -6.42 3.23 15.09
N GLY A 79 -5.81 4.37 15.43
CA GLY A 79 -4.43 4.43 15.91
C GLY A 79 -4.18 3.72 17.24
N THR A 80 -5.23 3.42 18.00
CA THR A 80 -5.17 2.62 19.23
C THR A 80 -5.00 1.12 18.96
N THR A 81 -5.31 0.66 17.76
CA THR A 81 -5.15 -0.74 17.38
C THR A 81 -3.65 -1.04 17.19
N PRO A 82 -3.10 -2.09 17.82
CA PRO A 82 -1.70 -2.45 17.68
C PRO A 82 -1.28 -2.54 16.20
N TRP A 83 -0.08 -2.03 15.91
CA TRP A 83 0.58 -2.07 14.59
C TRP A 83 -0.04 -1.19 13.49
N VAL A 84 -1.22 -0.61 13.69
CA VAL A 84 -1.81 0.35 12.72
C VAL A 84 -0.91 1.57 12.49
N TRP A 85 -0.12 1.96 13.49
CA TRP A 85 0.86 3.03 13.37
C TRP A 85 1.95 2.75 12.31
N LEU A 86 2.34 1.49 12.08
CA LEU A 86 3.30 1.12 11.03
C LEU A 86 2.72 1.40 9.64
N ILE A 87 1.44 1.08 9.45
CA ILE A 87 0.71 1.38 8.21
C ILE A 87 0.67 2.89 8.01
N GLY A 88 0.38 3.65 9.07
CA GLY A 88 0.41 5.12 9.05
C GLY A 88 1.77 5.69 8.67
N ALA A 89 2.84 5.20 9.29
CA ALA A 89 4.20 5.63 9.01
C ALA A 89 4.59 5.37 7.55
N GLY A 90 4.25 4.20 7.01
CA GLY A 90 4.52 3.88 5.61
C GLY A 90 3.69 4.71 4.62
N LEU A 91 2.40 4.91 4.90
CA LEU A 91 1.55 5.81 4.09
C LEU A 91 2.06 7.26 4.11
N ALA A 92 2.50 7.75 5.26
CA ALA A 92 3.08 9.08 5.39
C ALA A 92 4.39 9.20 4.62
N ALA A 93 5.29 8.22 4.73
CA ALA A 93 6.54 8.19 3.98
C ALA A 93 6.32 8.25 2.46
N ASN A 94 5.43 7.41 1.94
CA ASN A 94 5.08 7.39 0.52
C ASN A 94 4.39 8.70 0.09
N GLY A 95 3.42 9.18 0.89
CA GLY A 95 2.73 10.43 0.62
C GLY A 95 3.68 11.63 0.54
N ILE A 96 4.66 11.71 1.43
CA ILE A 96 5.69 12.76 1.43
C ILE A 96 6.53 12.67 0.15
N ALA A 97 6.97 11.47 -0.25
CA ALA A 97 7.74 11.27 -1.49
C ALA A 97 6.94 11.69 -2.72
N ILE A 98 5.67 11.26 -2.80
CA ILE A 98 4.75 11.58 -3.90
C ILE A 98 4.54 13.09 -4.02
N VAL A 99 4.20 13.76 -2.92
CA VAL A 99 3.97 15.21 -2.91
C VAL A 99 5.23 15.99 -3.27
N ALA A 100 6.39 15.58 -2.75
CA ALA A 100 7.67 16.22 -3.04
C ALA A 100 8.08 16.14 -4.52
N ASN A 101 7.57 15.15 -5.26
CA ASN A 101 7.87 14.92 -6.68
C ASN A 101 6.66 15.18 -7.60
N GLY A 102 5.79 16.11 -7.22
CA GLY A 102 4.73 16.61 -8.10
C GLY A 102 3.53 15.68 -8.24
N GLY A 103 3.30 14.80 -7.27
CA GLY A 103 2.17 13.85 -7.27
C GLY A 103 2.51 12.47 -7.81
N PHE A 104 3.78 12.19 -8.10
CA PHE A 104 4.25 10.92 -8.64
C PHE A 104 5.24 10.25 -7.70
N MET A 105 5.17 8.92 -7.62
CA MET A 105 6.12 8.10 -6.88
C MET A 105 7.42 8.01 -7.68
N PRO A 106 8.57 8.49 -7.16
CA PRO A 106 9.82 8.37 -7.86
C PRO A 106 10.32 6.92 -7.84
N VAL A 107 10.76 6.40 -8.98
CA VAL A 107 11.19 5.00 -9.14
C VAL A 107 12.60 4.92 -9.69
N ALA A 108 13.44 4.12 -9.04
CA ALA A 108 14.84 3.99 -9.43
C ALA A 108 15.00 3.18 -10.73
N PRO A 109 15.81 3.64 -11.71
CA PRO A 109 16.01 2.94 -12.98
C PRO A 109 16.53 1.50 -12.84
N PHE A 110 17.31 1.22 -11.79
CA PHE A 110 17.88 -0.10 -11.52
C PHE A 110 16.87 -1.07 -10.89
N ALA A 111 15.80 -0.54 -10.28
CA ALA A 111 14.79 -1.36 -9.60
C ALA A 111 13.69 -1.84 -10.58
N LEU A 112 13.67 -1.27 -11.79
CA LEU A 112 12.68 -1.56 -12.83
C LEU A 112 13.13 -2.69 -13.75
N ALA A 113 12.18 -3.55 -14.11
CA ALA A 113 12.37 -4.50 -15.20
C ALA A 113 12.71 -3.76 -16.51
N PRO A 114 13.53 -4.34 -17.41
CA PRO A 114 13.89 -3.70 -18.68
C PRO A 114 12.66 -3.30 -19.53
N SER A 115 11.57 -4.06 -19.44
CA SER A 115 10.30 -3.85 -20.14
C SER A 115 9.35 -2.87 -19.44
N ALA A 116 9.71 -2.30 -18.29
CA ALA A 116 8.83 -1.40 -17.57
C ALA A 116 8.60 -0.09 -18.36
N PRO A 117 7.34 0.29 -18.67
CA PRO A 117 7.03 1.45 -19.52
C PRO A 117 7.62 2.77 -19.02
N VAL A 118 7.73 2.95 -17.69
CA VAL A 118 8.34 4.16 -17.10
C VAL A 118 9.81 4.35 -17.49
N ARG A 119 10.54 3.29 -17.89
CA ARG A 119 11.92 3.41 -18.38
C ARG A 119 12.01 4.09 -19.74
N THR A 120 11.00 3.93 -20.59
CA THR A 120 10.95 4.53 -21.93
C THR A 120 10.21 5.87 -21.93
N LEU A 121 9.15 5.97 -21.13
CA LEU A 121 8.25 7.13 -21.12
C LEU A 121 8.63 8.20 -20.09
N GLY A 122 9.46 7.86 -19.09
CA GLY A 122 9.87 8.76 -18.01
C GLY A 122 8.78 8.97 -16.94
N VAL A 123 7.51 8.93 -17.32
CA VAL A 123 6.35 8.89 -16.42
C VAL A 123 5.44 7.76 -16.90
N TYR A 124 4.87 6.99 -15.96
CA TYR A 124 3.85 6.02 -16.29
C TYR A 124 2.92 5.78 -15.09
N ASN A 125 1.60 5.87 -15.30
CA ASN A 125 0.60 5.80 -14.23
C ASN A 125 0.89 6.79 -13.08
N ASN A 126 1.19 6.26 -11.88
CA ASN A 126 1.49 7.01 -10.67
C ASN A 126 3.00 7.09 -10.37
N SER A 127 3.86 6.70 -11.33
CA SER A 127 5.31 6.61 -11.16
C SER A 127 6.06 7.55 -12.09
N VAL A 128 7.18 8.09 -11.62
CA VAL A 128 8.13 8.92 -12.40
C VAL A 128 9.55 8.36 -12.26
N LEU A 129 10.30 8.33 -13.36
CA LEU A 129 11.68 7.88 -13.36
C LEU A 129 12.56 8.87 -12.58
N MET A 130 13.41 8.35 -11.69
CA MET A 130 14.32 9.21 -10.91
C MET A 130 15.33 9.94 -11.80
N THR A 131 15.58 11.20 -11.45
CA THR A 131 16.57 12.09 -12.07
C THR A 131 17.40 12.79 -10.99
N PRO A 132 18.49 13.50 -11.32
CA PRO A 132 19.24 14.30 -10.33
C PRO A 132 18.39 15.35 -9.59
N GLY A 133 17.23 15.75 -10.13
CA GLY A 133 16.28 16.66 -9.49
C GLY A 133 15.26 15.99 -8.56
N THR A 134 15.25 14.66 -8.47
CA THR A 134 14.30 13.92 -7.62
C THR A 134 14.51 14.25 -6.14
N ARG A 135 13.44 14.64 -5.46
CA ARG A 135 13.45 14.95 -4.03
C ARG A 135 13.13 13.70 -3.23
N LEU A 136 13.79 13.54 -2.08
CA LEU A 136 13.53 12.41 -1.16
C LEU A 136 13.58 11.04 -1.85
N TRP A 137 14.52 10.87 -2.79
CA TRP A 137 14.63 9.67 -3.63
C TRP A 137 14.67 8.37 -2.81
N PHE A 138 15.25 8.38 -1.61
CA PHE A 138 15.36 7.21 -0.73
C PHE A 138 14.01 6.72 -0.18
N LEU A 139 12.96 7.55 -0.22
CA LEU A 139 11.59 7.16 0.11
C LEU A 139 10.82 6.62 -1.11
N GLY A 140 11.38 6.74 -2.31
CA GLY A 140 10.81 6.20 -3.53
C GLY A 140 10.98 4.69 -3.65
N ASP A 141 10.63 4.18 -4.82
CA ASP A 141 10.77 2.76 -5.16
C ASP A 141 12.24 2.45 -5.50
N VAL A 142 13.04 2.29 -4.45
CA VAL A 142 14.49 2.04 -4.52
C VAL A 142 14.87 0.62 -4.09
N VAL A 143 13.97 -0.12 -3.45
CA VAL A 143 14.24 -1.47 -2.97
C VAL A 143 13.88 -2.46 -4.07
N HIS A 144 14.83 -3.35 -4.36
CA HIS A 144 14.66 -4.46 -5.30
C HIS A 144 15.08 -5.75 -4.60
N LEU A 145 14.22 -6.77 -4.63
CA LEU A 145 14.55 -8.07 -4.04
C LEU A 145 15.34 -8.92 -5.04
N PRO A 146 16.35 -9.68 -4.60
CA PRO A 146 17.12 -10.53 -5.50
C PRO A 146 16.25 -11.58 -6.20
N HIS A 147 16.60 -11.92 -7.44
CA HIS A 147 15.87 -12.91 -8.25
C HIS A 147 15.77 -14.31 -7.63
N TRP A 148 16.62 -14.65 -6.65
CA TRP A 148 16.63 -15.94 -5.96
C TRP A 148 15.68 -15.99 -4.76
N PHE A 149 15.01 -14.88 -4.43
CA PHE A 149 14.11 -14.83 -3.29
C PHE A 149 12.85 -15.69 -3.57
N PRO A 150 12.43 -16.58 -2.64
CA PRO A 150 11.49 -17.68 -2.90
C PRO A 150 10.06 -17.26 -3.25
N VAL A 151 9.74 -15.98 -3.22
CA VAL A 151 8.48 -15.40 -3.72
C VAL A 151 8.71 -14.73 -5.08
N GLY A 152 9.17 -15.49 -6.07
CA GLY A 152 9.64 -15.00 -7.38
C GLY A 152 8.71 -14.05 -8.16
N ALA A 153 7.39 -14.05 -7.88
CA ALA A 153 6.45 -13.07 -8.44
C ALA A 153 6.51 -11.67 -7.77
N LEU A 154 6.94 -11.61 -6.51
CA LEU A 154 7.17 -10.39 -5.74
C LEU A 154 8.57 -9.82 -5.96
N ALA A 155 9.55 -10.67 -6.31
CA ALA A 155 10.95 -10.29 -6.49
C ALA A 155 11.19 -9.37 -7.71
N LEU A 156 10.21 -9.21 -8.59
CA LEU A 156 10.35 -8.45 -9.85
C LEU A 156 9.86 -6.99 -9.77
N GLN A 157 9.36 -6.55 -8.61
CA GLN A 157 8.77 -5.22 -8.46
C GLN A 157 9.60 -4.36 -7.52
N ALA A 158 9.96 -3.16 -7.98
CA ALA A 158 10.48 -2.12 -7.12
C ALA A 158 9.42 -1.78 -6.05
N PHE A 159 9.87 -1.57 -4.82
CA PHE A 159 9.01 -1.06 -3.75
C PHE A 159 9.78 -0.10 -2.86
N SER A 160 9.03 0.70 -2.12
CA SER A 160 9.56 1.70 -1.21
C SER A 160 9.71 1.20 0.22
N ILE A 161 10.47 1.94 1.04
CA ILE A 161 10.51 1.71 2.50
C ILE A 161 9.10 1.87 3.09
N GLY A 162 8.27 2.77 2.56
CA GLY A 162 6.89 2.94 3.02
C GLY A 162 6.03 1.72 2.69
N ASP A 163 6.19 1.10 1.52
CA ASP A 163 5.49 -0.16 1.19
C ASP A 163 5.91 -1.30 2.12
N ALA A 164 7.18 -1.37 2.51
CA ALA A 164 7.66 -2.35 3.48
C ALA A 164 6.98 -2.14 4.85
N LEU A 165 6.92 -0.89 5.34
CA LEU A 165 6.23 -0.54 6.58
C LEU A 165 4.73 -0.86 6.52
N ILE A 166 4.06 -0.53 5.42
CA ILE A 166 2.65 -0.87 5.20
C ILE A 166 2.47 -2.39 5.20
N GLY A 167 3.30 -3.12 4.46
CA GLY A 167 3.23 -4.58 4.38
C GLY A 167 3.42 -5.26 5.75
N ILE A 168 4.46 -4.86 6.49
CA ILE A 168 4.71 -5.37 7.85
C ILE A 168 3.55 -5.01 8.78
N GLY A 169 3.09 -3.76 8.74
CA GLY A 169 1.96 -3.29 9.55
C GLY A 169 0.69 -4.08 9.28
N VAL A 170 0.32 -4.26 8.01
CA VAL A 170 -0.83 -5.07 7.59
C VAL A 170 -0.68 -6.51 8.07
N PHE A 171 0.49 -7.12 7.88
CA PHE A 171 0.74 -8.48 8.33
C PHE A 171 0.53 -8.62 9.84
N LEU A 172 1.12 -7.74 10.64
CA LEU A 172 1.03 -7.78 12.10
C LEU A 172 -0.39 -7.48 12.61
N VAL A 173 -1.11 -6.53 11.98
CA VAL A 173 -2.53 -6.26 12.27
C VAL A 173 -3.37 -7.50 12.02
N VAL A 174 -3.22 -8.12 10.84
CA VAL A 174 -4.00 -9.31 10.46
C VAL A 174 -3.72 -10.47 11.42
N GLN A 175 -2.44 -10.74 11.70
CA GLN A 175 -2.06 -11.78 12.65
C GLN A 175 -2.60 -11.50 14.06
N GLY A 176 -2.48 -10.27 14.54
CA GLY A 176 -2.95 -9.86 15.85
C GLY A 176 -4.46 -10.00 15.99
N VAL A 177 -5.23 -9.51 15.02
CA VAL A 177 -6.70 -9.53 15.07
C VAL A 177 -7.25 -10.93 14.86
N MET A 178 -6.73 -11.71 13.90
CA MET A 178 -7.22 -13.07 13.62
C MET A 178 -7.00 -14.04 14.78
N ARG A 179 -6.01 -13.78 15.64
CA ARG A 179 -5.61 -14.65 16.75
C ARG A 179 -6.13 -14.18 18.11
N GLN A 180 -6.86 -13.06 18.17
CA GLN A 180 -7.53 -12.66 19.41
C GLN A 180 -8.63 -13.69 19.75
N PRO A 181 -8.72 -14.14 21.02
CA PRO A 181 -9.85 -14.93 21.47
C PRO A 181 -11.13 -14.16 21.16
N GLY A 182 -12.10 -14.81 20.49
CA GLY A 182 -13.41 -14.20 20.29
C GLY A 182 -14.04 -13.85 21.65
N PRO A 183 -14.97 -12.88 21.71
CA PRO A 183 -15.68 -12.61 22.95
C PRO A 183 -16.29 -13.92 23.46
N ASN A 184 -15.92 -14.35 24.67
CA ASN A 184 -16.50 -15.51 25.31
C ASN A 184 -18.03 -15.27 25.37
N LEU A 185 -18.80 -16.15 24.72
CA LEU A 185 -20.26 -16.13 24.77
C LEU A 185 -20.81 -16.55 26.14
N GLU A 186 -19.96 -16.69 27.17
CA GLU A 186 -20.30 -17.26 28.49
C GLU A 186 -20.73 -16.22 29.55
N THR A 187 -20.84 -14.92 29.21
CA THR A 187 -21.27 -13.89 30.18
C THR A 187 -22.65 -13.29 29.89
N GLN A 188 -23.59 -14.09 29.39
CA GLN A 188 -25.03 -13.76 29.39
C GLN A 188 -25.87 -14.87 30.01
N GLY A 189 -25.49 -15.27 31.23
CA GLY A 189 -26.37 -16.03 32.13
C GLY A 189 -27.33 -15.12 32.88
#